data_AF-A0A4S4L8G4-F1
#
_entry.id   AF-A0A4S4L8G4-F1
#
_cell.length_a   1.000
_cell.length_b   1.000
_cell.length_c   1.000
_cell.angle_alpha   90.00
_cell.angle_beta   90.00
_cell.angle_gamma   90.00
#
_symmetry.space_group_name_H-M   'P 1'
#
loop_
_entity.id
_entity.type
_entity.pdbx_description
1 polymer ?
#
loop_
_entity_poly.entity_id
_entity_poly.type
_entity_poly.pdbx_seq_one_letter_code
_entity_poly.pdbx_strand_id
1 'polypeptide(L)'
;MATSSNIPLAALPIGQLESTKFKITQLMESVTALQRIVEAGGYNVMPAWPDILAKYNVLLSQTHNLSISLVSASTSQLPHGIDTPTSSVYSKSFAKLALHPSSGFPDAQLDNDLIPLLRNQQTTEVLRLESDTVRRLSERLPTAATQKEHPNTVDTYRAVLKECDLIKTEHDSGCERAVRAVTLLREKYDWKARVAVETEEPEDFVPLSSLSPQHPLSPFNRLSPVPRITNSAGDDIAVDTPDDNEGDDDDSGDDDAELEEVLGPSLQPSPGADESASSTPH
;
A
#
# COMPACT_ATOMS: atom_id res chain seq x y z
N MET A 1 45.83 -5.20 13.32
CA MET A 1 45.94 -6.07 12.14
C MET A 1 44.64 -6.86 12.03
N ALA A 2 43.66 -6.32 11.30
CA ALA A 2 42.42 -7.01 11.00
C ALA A 2 42.65 -7.85 9.74
N THR A 3 42.53 -9.16 9.84
CA THR A 3 42.53 -10.06 8.69
C THR A 3 41.27 -9.80 7.90
N SER A 4 41.37 -9.08 6.79
CA SER A 4 40.31 -8.97 5.79
C SER A 4 39.88 -10.38 5.41
N SER A 5 38.67 -10.77 5.84
CA SER A 5 37.98 -11.97 5.37
C SER A 5 37.69 -11.76 3.88
N ASN A 6 38.67 -12.17 3.07
CA ASN A 6 38.61 -12.15 1.62
C ASN A 6 37.50 -13.13 1.20
N ILE A 7 36.27 -12.62 1.03
CA ILE A 7 35.18 -13.39 0.42
C ILE A 7 35.73 -13.85 -0.93
N PRO A 8 35.81 -15.15 -1.23
CA PRO A 8 36.30 -15.59 -2.52
C PRO A 8 35.44 -14.93 -3.60
N LEU A 9 36.08 -14.22 -4.55
CA LEU A 9 35.38 -13.53 -5.65
C LEU A 9 34.39 -14.44 -6.41
N ALA A 10 34.58 -15.76 -6.32
CA ALA A 10 33.72 -16.79 -6.87
C ALA A 10 32.30 -16.88 -6.23
N ALA A 11 32.06 -16.21 -5.10
CA ALA A 11 30.78 -16.25 -4.37
C ALA A 11 29.95 -14.95 -4.51
N LEU A 12 30.41 -13.97 -5.29
CA LEU A 12 29.66 -12.72 -5.50
C LEU A 12 28.55 -12.94 -6.54
N PRO A 13 27.31 -12.49 -6.28
CA PRO A 13 26.21 -12.59 -7.23
C PRO A 13 26.33 -11.54 -8.35
N ILE A 14 27.42 -11.58 -9.12
CA ILE A 14 27.78 -10.57 -10.13
C ILE A 14 26.67 -10.42 -11.17
N GLY A 15 26.13 -11.54 -11.70
CA GLY A 15 25.03 -11.48 -12.67
C GLY A 15 23.76 -10.82 -12.11
N GLN A 16 23.48 -10.97 -10.81
CA GLN A 16 22.35 -10.28 -10.16
C GLN A 16 22.63 -8.79 -10.00
N LEU A 17 23.88 -8.40 -9.65
CA LEU A 17 24.28 -7.00 -9.56
C LEU A 17 24.23 -6.31 -10.92
N GLU A 18 24.69 -6.97 -11.99
CA GLU A 18 24.62 -6.45 -13.36
C GLU A 18 23.17 -6.28 -13.84
N SER A 19 22.31 -7.26 -13.54
CA SER A 19 20.87 -7.18 -13.82
C SER A 19 20.21 -6.02 -13.06
N THR A 20 20.50 -5.88 -11.77
CA THR A 20 20.00 -4.76 -10.95
C THR A 20 20.50 -3.42 -11.48
N LYS A 21 21.78 -3.33 -11.86
CA LYS A 21 22.34 -2.12 -12.49
C LYS A 21 21.59 -1.77 -13.78
N PHE A 22 21.38 -2.73 -14.67
CA PHE A 22 20.64 -2.51 -15.91
C PHE A 22 19.20 -2.02 -15.64
N LYS A 23 18.50 -2.63 -14.68
CA LYS A 23 17.14 -2.21 -14.28
C LYS A 23 17.12 -0.80 -13.69
N ILE A 24 18.10 -0.44 -12.86
CA ILE A 24 18.22 0.91 -12.31
C ILE A 24 18.47 1.92 -13.43
N THR A 25 19.36 1.64 -14.39
CA THR A 25 19.58 2.51 -15.55
C THR A 25 18.29 2.72 -16.35
N GLN A 26 17.53 1.65 -16.61
CA GLN A 26 16.25 1.75 -17.31
C GLN A 26 15.24 2.61 -16.54
N LEU A 27 15.19 2.49 -15.21
CA LEU A 27 14.33 3.30 -14.36
C LEU A 27 14.75 4.78 -14.40
N MET A 28 16.05 5.08 -14.36
CA MET A 28 16.56 6.44 -14.51
C MET A 28 16.18 7.07 -15.85
N GLU A 29 16.28 6.32 -16.94
CA GLU A 29 15.86 6.77 -18.27
C GLU A 29 14.37 7.08 -18.32
N SER A 30 13.53 6.27 -17.66
CA SER A 30 12.09 6.48 -17.56
C SER A 30 11.73 7.71 -16.73
N VAL A 31 12.39 7.92 -15.58
CA VAL A 31 12.25 9.14 -14.76
C VAL A 31 12.60 10.38 -15.58
N THR A 32 13.75 10.34 -16.28
CA THR A 32 14.20 11.46 -17.11
C THR A 32 13.22 11.71 -18.27
N ALA A 33 12.65 10.66 -18.86
CA ALA A 33 11.64 10.79 -19.90
C ALA A 33 10.35 11.45 -19.40
N LEU A 34 9.89 11.09 -18.19
CA LEU A 34 8.75 11.75 -17.55
C LEU A 34 9.06 13.21 -17.23
N GLN A 35 10.25 13.49 -16.69
CA GLN A 35 10.71 14.85 -16.40
C GLN A 35 10.66 15.72 -17.67
N ARG A 36 11.19 15.24 -18.80
CA ARG A 36 11.16 15.98 -20.07
C ARG A 36 9.74 16.28 -20.55
N ILE A 37 8.79 15.38 -20.31
CA ILE A 37 7.39 15.59 -20.66
C ILE A 37 6.77 16.66 -19.76
N VAL A 38 7.02 16.58 -18.44
CA VAL A 38 6.52 17.55 -17.46
C VAL A 38 7.11 18.94 -17.69
N GLU A 39 8.39 19.03 -18.02
CA GLU A 39 9.07 20.30 -18.32
C GLU A 39 8.64 20.87 -19.67
N ALA A 40 8.04 20.05 -20.56
CA ALA A 40 7.57 20.43 -21.89
C ALA A 40 8.57 21.32 -22.67
N GLY A 41 9.89 21.12 -22.48
CA GLY A 41 10.91 21.96 -23.12
C GLY A 41 10.97 23.42 -22.64
N GLY A 42 10.48 23.72 -21.43
CA GLY A 42 10.47 25.07 -20.84
C GLY A 42 9.20 25.87 -21.14
N TYR A 43 8.23 25.29 -21.85
CA TYR A 43 6.92 25.91 -22.03
C TYR A 43 6.05 25.69 -20.80
N ASN A 44 5.40 26.74 -20.29
CA ASN A 44 4.45 26.68 -19.16
C ASN A 44 3.11 26.05 -19.57
N VAL A 45 3.13 24.98 -20.35
CA VAL A 45 1.94 24.23 -20.76
C VAL A 45 2.03 22.86 -20.14
N MET A 46 1.02 22.51 -19.33
CA MET A 46 0.95 21.20 -18.72
C MET A 46 0.71 20.15 -19.82
N PRO A 47 1.50 19.07 -19.86
CA PRO A 47 1.26 17.98 -20.81
C PRO A 47 -0.10 17.33 -20.55
N ALA A 48 -0.65 16.67 -21.56
CA ALA A 48 -1.94 16.02 -21.44
C ALA A 48 -1.88 14.92 -20.37
N TRP A 49 -2.91 14.86 -19.51
CA TRP A 49 -3.00 13.88 -18.43
C TRP A 49 -2.80 12.42 -18.88
N PRO A 50 -3.33 11.97 -20.03
CA PRO A 50 -3.07 10.61 -20.54
C PRO A 50 -1.60 10.31 -20.76
N ASP A 51 -0.80 11.29 -21.21
CA ASP A 51 0.63 11.11 -21.47
C ASP A 51 1.41 10.94 -20.15
N ILE A 52 1.07 11.75 -19.14
CA ILE A 52 1.64 11.62 -17.79
C ILE A 52 1.30 10.24 -17.22
N LEU A 53 0.03 9.83 -17.29
CA LEU A 53 -0.42 8.53 -16.79
C LEU A 53 0.29 7.37 -17.48
N ALA A 54 0.44 7.42 -18.80
CA ALA A 54 1.14 6.39 -19.55
C ALA A 54 2.59 6.22 -19.08
N LYS A 55 3.31 7.33 -18.85
CA LYS A 55 4.69 7.29 -18.32
C LYS A 55 4.74 6.85 -16.87
N TYR A 56 3.80 7.27 -16.04
CA TYR A 56 3.69 6.82 -14.66
C TYR A 56 3.49 5.29 -14.58
N ASN A 57 2.62 4.71 -15.41
CA ASN A 57 2.41 3.26 -15.46
C ASN A 57 3.67 2.48 -15.87
N VAL A 58 4.48 3.05 -16.78
CA VAL A 58 5.79 2.48 -17.13
C VAL A 58 6.74 2.53 -15.93
N LEU A 59 6.82 3.66 -15.25
CA LEU A 59 7.65 3.84 -14.05
C LEU A 59 7.24 2.89 -12.92
N LEU A 60 5.94 2.74 -12.69
CA LEU A 60 5.38 1.80 -11.72
C LEU A 60 5.79 0.36 -12.04
N SER A 61 5.62 -0.05 -13.30
CA SER A 61 5.99 -1.39 -13.76
C SER A 61 7.49 -1.66 -13.62
N GLN A 62 8.33 -0.69 -13.95
CA GLN A 62 9.79 -0.80 -13.80
C GLN A 62 10.21 -0.87 -12.32
N THR A 63 9.61 -0.04 -11.46
CA THR A 63 9.85 -0.07 -10.01
C THR A 63 9.45 -1.41 -9.41
N HIS A 64 8.31 -1.95 -9.82
CA HIS A 64 7.86 -3.28 -9.41
C HIS A 64 8.84 -4.39 -9.87
N ASN A 65 9.29 -4.35 -11.11
CA ASN A 65 10.29 -5.30 -11.64
C ASN A 65 11.65 -5.22 -10.93
N LEU A 66 12.06 -4.01 -10.50
CA LEU A 66 13.24 -3.82 -9.66
C LEU A 66 13.02 -4.42 -8.28
N SER A 67 11.89 -4.13 -7.63
CA SER A 67 11.52 -4.66 -6.32
C SER A 67 11.55 -6.20 -6.30
N ILE A 68 10.87 -6.85 -7.26
CA ILE A 68 10.90 -8.31 -7.40
C ILE A 68 12.33 -8.82 -7.56
N SER A 69 13.17 -8.13 -8.34
CA SER A 69 14.57 -8.52 -8.53
C SER A 69 15.38 -8.48 -7.25
N LEU A 70 15.16 -7.45 -6.42
CA LEU A 70 15.88 -7.26 -5.16
C LEU A 70 15.48 -8.30 -4.12
N VAL A 71 14.20 -8.69 -4.10
CA VAL A 71 13.66 -9.73 -3.21
C VAL A 71 14.07 -11.13 -3.70
N SER A 72 13.96 -11.42 -5.00
CA SER A 72 14.22 -12.75 -5.58
C SER A 72 15.70 -13.12 -5.68
N ALA A 73 16.60 -12.13 -5.68
CA ALA A 73 18.05 -12.35 -5.60
C ALA A 73 18.48 -13.20 -4.38
N SER A 74 17.61 -13.38 -3.39
CA SER A 74 17.79 -14.18 -2.17
C SER A 74 17.85 -15.70 -2.37
N THR A 75 17.60 -16.22 -3.58
CA THR A 75 17.45 -17.67 -3.82
C THR A 75 18.64 -18.31 -4.54
N SER A 76 19.87 -18.07 -4.09
CA SER A 76 21.03 -18.85 -4.54
C SER A 76 21.37 -19.92 -3.51
N GLN A 77 20.65 -21.05 -3.55
CA GLN A 77 20.95 -22.24 -2.76
C GLN A 77 22.23 -22.92 -3.29
N LEU A 78 23.23 -23.09 -2.42
CA LEU A 78 24.16 -24.22 -2.52
C LEU A 78 23.46 -25.46 -1.92
N PRO A 79 23.60 -26.66 -2.52
CA PRO A 79 23.16 -27.90 -1.89
C PRO A 79 24.27 -28.41 -0.95
N HIS A 80 24.14 -28.22 0.37
CA HIS A 80 24.93 -28.97 1.34
C HIS A 80 24.23 -29.10 2.71
N GLY A 81 24.00 -30.36 3.11
CA GLY A 81 24.13 -30.80 4.51
C GLY A 81 22.93 -30.67 5.45
N ILE A 82 22.09 -31.71 5.45
CA ILE A 82 21.53 -32.45 6.61
C ILE A 82 21.34 -31.69 7.95
N ASP A 83 20.07 -31.68 8.38
CA ASP A 83 19.52 -31.57 9.75
C ASP A 83 19.68 -30.28 10.57
N THR A 84 18.75 -29.34 10.40
CA THR A 84 18.06 -28.66 11.54
C THR A 84 16.81 -27.87 11.06
N PRO A 85 15.59 -28.16 11.57
CA PRO A 85 14.37 -27.47 11.16
C PRO A 85 14.10 -26.26 12.06
N THR A 86 14.93 -25.21 11.98
CA THR A 86 14.59 -23.93 12.59
C THR A 86 15.09 -22.78 11.73
N SER A 87 14.13 -22.12 11.06
CA SER A 87 14.27 -20.80 10.44
C SER A 87 15.24 -20.70 9.25
N SER A 88 14.81 -21.18 8.07
CA SER A 88 15.35 -20.68 6.81
C SER A 88 14.84 -19.25 6.57
N VAL A 89 15.35 -18.29 7.35
CA VAL A 89 15.14 -16.88 7.08
C VAL A 89 15.74 -16.61 5.71
N TYR A 90 14.90 -16.24 4.74
CA TYR A 90 15.26 -15.71 3.43
C TYR A 90 16.54 -14.88 3.51
N SER A 91 17.69 -15.51 3.23
CA SER A 91 18.97 -14.83 3.42
C SER A 91 19.18 -13.96 2.19
N LYS A 92 18.78 -12.70 2.29
CA LYS A 92 18.92 -11.69 1.23
C LYS A 92 20.39 -11.64 0.78
N SER A 93 20.68 -12.11 -0.42
CA SER A 93 22.06 -12.22 -0.95
C SER A 93 22.78 -10.88 -0.90
N PHE A 94 22.07 -9.78 -1.18
CA PHE A 94 22.61 -8.42 -1.09
C PHE A 94 22.83 -7.94 0.34
N ALA A 95 22.07 -8.43 1.34
CA ALA A 95 22.22 -7.97 2.72
C ALA A 95 23.51 -8.48 3.39
N LYS A 96 24.15 -9.51 2.82
CA LYS A 96 25.45 -10.04 3.29
C LYS A 96 26.64 -9.33 2.63
N LEU A 97 26.41 -8.48 1.62
CA LEU A 97 27.47 -7.77 0.91
C LEU A 97 27.82 -6.48 1.66
N ALA A 98 29.10 -6.33 1.99
CA ALA A 98 29.65 -5.08 2.49
C ALA A 98 30.43 -4.38 1.37
N LEU A 99 30.06 -3.13 1.09
CA LEU A 99 30.77 -2.29 0.13
C LEU A 99 31.91 -1.56 0.84
N HIS A 100 33.13 -1.70 0.32
CA HIS A 100 34.28 -0.92 0.73
C HIS A 100 35.01 -0.41 -0.51
N PRO A 101 35.60 0.80 -0.46
CA PRO A 101 36.43 1.29 -1.55
C PRO A 101 37.63 0.35 -1.77
N SER A 102 37.91 0.02 -3.03
CA SER A 102 39.01 -0.87 -3.42
C SER A 102 40.38 -0.19 -3.38
N SER A 103 40.42 1.14 -3.47
CA SER A 103 41.61 1.97 -3.34
C SER A 103 41.51 2.86 -2.11
N GLY A 104 42.64 3.09 -1.43
CA GLY A 104 42.70 4.10 -0.36
C GLY A 104 42.44 5.50 -0.94
N PHE A 105 41.51 6.23 -0.33
CA PHE A 105 41.25 7.63 -0.63
C PHE A 105 41.81 8.52 0.49
N PRO A 106 42.29 9.74 0.19
CA PRO A 106 42.60 10.71 1.22
C PRO A 106 41.31 11.11 1.97
N ASP A 107 41.44 11.37 3.27
CA ASP A 107 40.31 11.57 4.21
C ASP A 107 39.32 12.63 3.71
N ALA A 108 39.82 13.78 3.24
CA ALA A 108 38.99 14.84 2.69
C ALA A 108 38.21 14.45 1.43
N GLN A 109 38.74 13.55 0.60
CA GLN A 109 38.05 13.07 -0.60
C GLN A 109 37.04 11.98 -0.26
N LEU A 110 37.38 11.12 0.69
CA LEU A 110 36.45 10.13 1.24
C LEU A 110 35.19 10.84 1.78
N ASP A 111 35.37 11.87 2.60
CA ASP A 111 34.29 12.58 3.28
C ASP A 111 33.37 13.37 2.34
N ASN A 112 33.92 14.01 1.30
CA ASN A 112 33.15 14.87 0.41
C ASN A 112 32.51 14.11 -0.75
N ASP A 113 33.21 13.13 -1.33
CA ASP A 113 32.77 12.48 -2.58
C ASP A 113 32.09 11.13 -2.32
N LEU A 114 32.67 10.31 -1.43
CA LEU A 114 32.28 8.91 -1.28
C LEU A 114 31.26 8.70 -0.17
N ILE A 115 31.47 9.32 1.00
CA ILE A 115 30.58 9.17 2.15
C ILE A 115 29.12 9.54 1.80
N PRO A 116 28.83 10.64 1.08
CA PRO A 116 27.45 10.97 0.72
C PRO A 116 26.80 9.90 -0.16
N LEU A 117 27.56 9.25 -1.05
CA LEU A 117 27.07 8.21 -1.95
C LEU A 117 26.88 6.85 -1.26
N LEU A 118 27.75 6.54 -0.30
CA LEU A 118 27.65 5.30 0.49
C LEU A 118 26.67 5.42 1.66
N ARG A 119 26.16 6.62 1.93
CA ARG A 119 25.22 6.85 3.03
C ARG A 119 23.86 6.26 2.69
N ASN A 120 23.44 5.28 3.49
CA ASN A 120 22.07 4.76 3.47
C ASN A 120 21.10 5.69 4.21
N GLN A 121 21.24 7.02 4.08
CA GLN A 121 20.34 7.95 4.74
C GLN A 121 19.05 8.06 3.94
N GLN A 122 17.95 7.63 4.56
CA GLN A 122 16.61 7.90 4.06
C GLN A 122 16.39 9.42 3.96
N THR A 123 15.58 9.84 2.99
CA THR A 123 15.18 11.24 2.89
C THR A 123 14.36 11.64 4.12
N THR A 124 14.43 12.92 4.50
CA THR A 124 13.73 13.44 5.69
C THR A 124 12.22 13.23 5.62
N GLU A 125 11.63 13.31 4.43
CA GLU A 125 10.21 13.01 4.23
C GLU A 125 9.86 11.55 4.51
N VAL A 126 10.73 10.60 4.09
CA VAL A 126 10.52 9.17 4.40
C VAL A 126 10.59 8.93 5.90
N LEU A 127 11.58 9.51 6.59
CA LEU A 127 11.70 9.42 8.04
C LEU A 127 10.48 9.98 8.77
N ARG A 128 9.93 11.10 8.29
CA ARG A 128 8.72 11.71 8.83
C ARG A 128 7.51 10.81 8.66
N LEU A 129 7.31 10.25 7.46
CA LEU A 129 6.22 9.33 7.16
C LEU A 129 6.32 8.02 7.95
N GLU A 130 7.53 7.47 8.10
CA GLU A 130 7.77 6.28 8.93
C GLU A 130 7.43 6.56 10.40
N SER A 131 7.89 7.69 10.93
CA SER A 131 7.60 8.10 12.32
C SER A 131 6.09 8.30 12.55
N ASP A 132 5.40 8.94 11.61
CA ASP A 132 3.95 9.12 11.67
C ASP A 132 3.19 7.78 11.61
N THR A 133 3.66 6.85 10.78
CA THR A 133 3.06 5.51 10.65
C THR A 133 3.28 4.69 11.91
N VAL A 134 4.50 4.68 12.45
CA VAL A 134 4.83 3.98 13.71
C VAL A 134 4.03 4.55 14.87
N ARG A 135 3.89 5.88 14.95
CA ARG A 135 3.06 6.53 15.98
C ARG A 135 1.61 6.06 15.89
N ARG A 136 0.98 6.17 14.71
CA ARG A 136 -0.41 5.74 14.51
C ARG A 136 -0.61 4.26 14.81
N LEU A 137 0.36 3.41 14.45
CA LEU A 137 0.33 1.98 14.77
C LEU A 137 0.40 1.76 16.28
N SER A 138 1.34 2.41 16.96
CA SER A 138 1.50 2.29 18.42
C SER A 138 0.28 2.75 19.21
N GLU A 139 -0.46 3.74 18.71
CA GLU A 139 -1.70 4.23 19.33
C GLU A 139 -2.87 3.25 19.14
N ARG A 140 -2.87 2.45 18.07
CA ARG A 140 -3.96 1.53 17.72
C ARG A 140 -3.72 0.10 18.15
N LEU A 141 -2.49 -0.27 18.53
CA LEU A 141 -2.19 -1.61 18.99
C LEU A 141 -2.89 -1.87 20.34
N PRO A 142 -3.48 -3.07 20.54
CA PRO A 142 -4.05 -3.46 21.83
C PRO A 142 -3.04 -3.38 22.98
N THR A 143 -1.75 -3.52 22.68
CA THR A 143 -0.61 -3.41 23.61
C THR A 143 -0.20 -1.96 23.92
N ALA A 144 -0.90 -0.94 23.40
CA ALA A 144 -0.59 0.47 23.62
C ALA A 144 -0.53 0.85 25.12
N ALA A 145 -1.45 0.30 25.93
CA ALA A 145 -1.47 0.51 27.37
C ALA A 145 -0.22 -0.11 28.04
N THR A 146 0.09 -1.37 27.70
CA THR A 146 1.28 -2.08 28.20
C THR A 146 2.58 -1.39 27.80
N GLN A 147 2.63 -0.82 26.59
CA GLN A 147 3.77 -0.07 26.08
C GLN A 147 3.95 1.28 26.80
N LYS A 148 2.86 1.92 27.24
CA LYS A 148 2.92 3.15 28.03
C LYS A 148 3.38 2.91 29.47
N GLU A 149 2.97 1.79 30.07
CA GLU A 149 3.36 1.42 31.44
C GLU A 149 4.79 0.89 31.50
N HIS A 150 5.20 0.09 30.52
CA HIS A 150 6.53 -0.54 30.47
C HIS A 150 7.17 -0.42 29.07
N PRO A 151 7.66 0.78 28.70
CA PRO A 151 8.11 1.08 27.34
C PRO A 151 9.36 0.31 26.87
N ASN A 152 10.09 -0.35 27.77
CA ASN A 152 11.41 -0.94 27.49
C ASN A 152 11.59 -2.37 28.04
N THR A 153 10.51 -3.10 28.32
CA THR A 153 10.65 -4.51 28.70
C THR A 153 10.70 -5.38 27.45
N VAL A 154 11.57 -6.39 27.48
CA VAL A 154 11.69 -7.40 26.41
C VAL A 154 10.33 -8.10 26.19
N ASP A 155 9.56 -8.26 27.26
CA ASP A 155 8.23 -8.85 27.23
C ASP A 155 7.21 -7.99 26.48
N THR A 156 7.21 -6.66 26.70
CA THR A 156 6.38 -5.72 25.91
C THR A 156 6.75 -5.78 24.43
N TYR A 157 8.05 -5.78 24.10
CA TYR A 157 8.50 -5.88 22.72
C TYR A 157 8.03 -7.19 22.06
N ARG A 158 8.17 -8.31 22.75
CA ARG A 158 7.74 -9.62 22.25
C ARG A 158 6.22 -9.69 22.08
N ALA A 159 5.46 -9.11 23.01
CA ALA A 159 4.01 -9.01 22.91
C ALA A 159 3.59 -8.18 21.68
N VAL A 160 4.19 -7.01 21.47
CA VAL A 160 3.94 -6.15 20.30
C VAL A 160 4.21 -6.90 18.99
N LEU A 161 5.35 -7.60 18.89
CA LEU A 161 5.65 -8.38 17.68
C LEU A 161 4.62 -9.48 17.41
N LYS A 162 4.19 -10.20 18.45
CA LYS A 162 3.19 -11.25 18.33
C LYS A 162 1.84 -10.70 17.85
N GLU A 163 1.41 -9.57 18.39
CA GLU A 163 0.18 -8.90 17.95
C GLU A 163 0.29 -8.41 16.50
N CYS A 164 1.42 -7.82 16.11
CA CYS A 164 1.67 -7.43 14.72
C CYS A 164 1.62 -8.62 13.75
N ASP A 165 2.20 -9.76 14.14
CA ASP A 165 2.14 -10.99 13.34
C ASP A 165 0.71 -11.51 13.22
N LEU A 166 -0.08 -11.47 14.30
CA LEU A 166 -1.48 -11.87 14.29
C LEU A 166 -2.31 -10.98 13.35
N ILE A 167 -2.23 -9.66 13.51
CA ILE A 167 -2.91 -8.68 12.64
C ILE A 167 -2.55 -8.92 11.18
N LYS A 168 -1.25 -9.15 10.90
CA LYS A 168 -0.79 -9.45 9.55
C LYS A 168 -1.44 -10.73 9.00
N THR A 169 -1.43 -11.82 9.76
CA THR A 169 -2.00 -13.10 9.28
C THR A 169 -3.51 -13.00 9.04
N GLU A 170 -4.24 -12.32 9.92
CA GLU A 170 -5.68 -12.10 9.75
C GLU A 170 -5.97 -11.27 8.50
N HIS A 171 -5.26 -10.15 8.34
CA HIS A 171 -5.38 -9.27 7.17
C HIS A 171 -5.04 -10.02 5.87
N ASP A 172 -3.91 -10.72 5.82
CA ASP A 172 -3.49 -11.49 4.64
C ASP A 172 -4.54 -12.55 4.27
N SER A 173 -5.10 -13.25 5.27
CA SER A 173 -6.20 -14.20 5.05
C SER A 173 -7.47 -13.53 4.49
N GLY A 174 -7.77 -12.31 4.92
CA GLY A 174 -8.89 -11.50 4.42
C GLY A 174 -8.67 -11.09 2.97
N CYS A 175 -7.47 -10.63 2.63
CA CYS A 175 -7.08 -10.34 1.24
C CYS A 175 -7.19 -11.58 0.35
N GLU A 176 -6.73 -12.74 0.81
CA GLU A 176 -6.84 -14.00 0.06
C GLU A 176 -8.30 -14.41 -0.19
N ARG A 177 -9.19 -14.25 0.81
CA ARG A 177 -10.63 -14.48 0.63
C ARG A 177 -11.22 -13.51 -0.41
N ALA A 178 -10.90 -12.22 -0.31
CA ALA A 178 -11.39 -11.21 -1.25
C ALA A 178 -10.92 -11.47 -2.68
N VAL A 179 -9.64 -11.81 -2.88
CA VAL A 179 -9.09 -12.15 -4.21
C VAL A 179 -9.79 -13.37 -4.80
N ARG A 180 -10.06 -14.40 -3.99
CA ARG A 180 -10.83 -15.57 -4.45
C ARG A 180 -12.25 -15.20 -4.85
N ALA A 181 -12.95 -14.41 -4.03
CA ALA A 181 -14.30 -13.94 -4.35
C ALA A 181 -14.34 -13.15 -5.68
N VAL A 182 -13.42 -12.20 -5.87
CA VAL A 182 -13.31 -11.43 -7.13
C VAL A 182 -13.00 -12.34 -8.32
N THR A 183 -12.17 -13.37 -8.13
CA THR A 183 -11.86 -14.34 -9.19
C THR A 183 -13.10 -15.13 -9.58
N LEU A 184 -13.87 -15.62 -8.60
CA LEU A 184 -15.13 -16.32 -8.84
C LEU A 184 -16.15 -15.44 -9.57
N LEU A 185 -16.32 -14.18 -9.15
CA LEU A 185 -17.22 -13.23 -9.84
C LEU A 185 -16.77 -12.97 -11.29
N ARG A 186 -15.46 -12.80 -11.51
CA ARG A 186 -14.91 -12.61 -12.85
C ARG A 186 -15.13 -13.82 -13.76
N GLU A 187 -15.20 -15.02 -13.20
CA GLU A 187 -15.47 -16.26 -13.94
C GLU A 187 -16.97 -16.53 -14.13
N LYS A 188 -17.80 -16.18 -13.13
CA LYS A 188 -19.27 -16.34 -13.17
C LYS A 188 -19.94 -15.44 -14.20
N TYR A 189 -19.46 -14.20 -14.36
CA TYR A 189 -20.04 -13.22 -15.26
C TYR A 189 -19.16 -12.98 -16.50
N ASP A 190 -19.75 -13.11 -17.69
CA ASP A 190 -19.08 -12.69 -18.94
C ASP A 190 -19.09 -11.16 -19.02
N TRP A 191 -18.12 -10.54 -18.35
CA TRP A 191 -17.91 -9.09 -18.33
C TRP A 191 -17.57 -8.49 -19.71
N LYS A 192 -17.31 -9.34 -20.73
CA LYS A 192 -17.13 -8.91 -22.13
C LYS A 192 -18.40 -9.02 -22.95
N ALA A 193 -19.35 -9.87 -22.56
CA ALA A 193 -20.74 -9.78 -23.00
C ALA A 193 -21.31 -8.50 -22.37
N ARG A 194 -21.01 -7.37 -23.03
CA ARG A 194 -21.61 -6.08 -22.72
C ARG A 194 -23.08 -6.32 -22.52
N VAL A 195 -23.59 -5.89 -21.36
CA VAL A 195 -24.90 -5.28 -21.14
C VAL A 195 -25.64 -5.13 -22.47
N ALA A 196 -26.21 -6.22 -22.97
CA ALA A 196 -27.20 -6.17 -24.02
C ALA A 196 -28.39 -5.69 -23.23
N VAL A 197 -28.55 -4.37 -23.20
CA VAL A 197 -29.76 -3.72 -22.72
C VAL A 197 -30.88 -4.28 -23.58
N GLU A 198 -31.46 -5.40 -23.17
CA GLU A 198 -32.64 -6.02 -23.77
C GLU A 198 -33.91 -5.25 -23.39
N THR A 199 -33.80 -4.26 -22.50
CA THR A 199 -34.87 -3.31 -22.17
C THR A 199 -34.60 -2.00 -22.90
N GLU A 200 -35.04 -1.93 -24.16
CA GLU A 200 -35.28 -0.67 -24.86
C GLU A 200 -36.24 0.16 -23.98
N GLU A 201 -35.71 1.13 -23.24
CA GLU A 201 -36.49 2.07 -22.45
C GLU A 201 -37.44 2.81 -23.42
N PRO A 202 -38.77 2.83 -23.20
CA PRO A 202 -39.71 3.44 -24.13
C PRO A 202 -39.38 4.92 -24.36
N GLU A 203 -39.31 5.30 -25.63
CA GLU A 203 -38.97 6.65 -26.12
C GLU A 203 -39.98 7.73 -25.67
N ASP A 204 -39.98 8.12 -24.40
CA ASP A 204 -40.75 9.28 -23.89
C ASP A 204 -39.82 10.42 -23.39
N PHE A 205 -38.58 10.47 -23.87
CA PHE A 205 -37.75 11.66 -23.66
C PHE A 205 -38.12 12.73 -24.70
N VAL A 206 -39.18 13.49 -24.40
CA VAL A 206 -39.52 14.72 -25.13
C VAL A 206 -38.32 15.67 -25.01
N PRO A 207 -37.58 15.97 -26.09
CA PRO A 207 -36.49 16.93 -25.99
C PRO A 207 -37.12 18.29 -25.66
N LEU A 208 -36.73 18.90 -24.54
CA LEU A 208 -37.05 20.30 -24.17
C LEU A 208 -36.38 21.32 -25.14
N SER A 209 -36.45 21.07 -26.44
CA SER A 209 -35.88 21.90 -27.51
C SER A 209 -36.95 22.46 -28.46
N SER A 210 -38.25 22.28 -28.17
CA SER A 210 -39.33 22.81 -29.01
C SER A 210 -40.04 24.06 -28.48
N LEU A 211 -39.63 24.63 -27.34
CA LEU A 211 -40.01 26.00 -26.98
C LEU A 211 -39.04 26.98 -27.65
N SER A 212 -39.43 27.35 -28.87
CA SER A 212 -38.72 28.25 -29.78
C SER A 212 -38.54 29.68 -29.24
N PRO A 213 -37.64 30.46 -29.88
CA PRO A 213 -37.01 31.67 -29.36
C PRO A 213 -37.83 32.92 -29.67
N GLN A 214 -37.79 33.93 -28.79
CA GLN A 214 -37.77 35.37 -29.11
C GLN A 214 -38.01 36.23 -27.86
N HIS A 215 -36.98 36.91 -27.36
CA HIS A 215 -36.89 38.38 -27.40
C HIS A 215 -35.62 38.87 -26.68
N PRO A 216 -34.85 39.78 -27.29
CA PRO A 216 -33.74 40.46 -26.63
C PRO A 216 -34.30 41.59 -25.75
N LEU A 217 -33.61 41.94 -24.66
CA LEU A 217 -33.27 43.31 -24.26
C LEU A 217 -32.53 43.35 -22.91
N SER A 218 -31.24 43.65 -23.02
CA SER A 218 -30.47 44.60 -22.21
C SER A 218 -29.87 44.23 -20.83
N PRO A 219 -28.72 44.86 -20.50
CA PRO A 219 -27.73 44.35 -19.55
C PRO A 219 -27.81 45.07 -18.20
N PHE A 220 -27.91 44.31 -17.12
CA PHE A 220 -27.65 44.82 -15.78
C PHE A 220 -26.80 43.82 -14.99
N ASN A 221 -25.49 44.05 -15.09
CA ASN A 221 -24.59 44.21 -13.95
C ASN A 221 -25.14 43.68 -12.60
N ARG A 222 -24.69 42.50 -12.16
CA ARG A 222 -24.45 42.21 -10.73
C ARG A 222 -23.46 41.08 -10.59
N LEU A 223 -22.22 41.48 -10.34
CA LEU A 223 -21.20 40.70 -9.64
C LEU A 223 -21.80 40.12 -8.36
N SER A 224 -21.65 38.81 -8.17
CA SER A 224 -21.73 38.18 -6.84
C SER A 224 -20.44 37.37 -6.60
N PRO A 225 -19.88 37.41 -5.39
CA PRO A 225 -18.48 37.05 -5.16
C PRO A 225 -18.31 35.57 -4.86
N VAL A 226 -17.18 35.03 -5.33
CA VAL A 226 -16.61 33.74 -4.96
C VAL A 226 -16.33 33.71 -3.44
N PRO A 227 -16.80 32.70 -2.67
CA PRO A 227 -16.35 32.54 -1.30
C PRO A 227 -14.93 31.99 -1.27
N ARG A 228 -14.08 32.73 -0.55
CA ARG A 228 -12.65 32.49 -0.32
C ARG A 228 -12.50 31.50 0.83
N ILE A 229 -11.84 30.37 0.58
CA ILE A 229 -11.47 29.38 1.59
C ILE A 229 -10.47 30.02 2.55
N THR A 230 -10.83 30.15 3.83
CA THR A 230 -9.92 30.51 4.92
C THR A 230 -9.87 29.36 5.91
N ASN A 231 -8.68 28.77 6.06
CA ASN A 231 -8.35 27.87 7.16
C ASN A 231 -8.41 28.65 8.48
N SER A 232 -9.23 28.22 9.43
CA SER A 232 -9.05 28.54 10.84
C SER A 232 -9.70 27.47 11.72
N ALA A 233 -9.02 27.20 12.82
CA ALA A 233 -9.24 26.13 13.78
C ALA A 233 -10.54 26.27 14.58
N GLY A 234 -11.05 25.11 15.00
CA GLY A 234 -11.80 24.85 16.24
C GLY A 234 -13.11 25.61 16.44
N ASP A 235 -14.25 24.91 16.28
CA ASP A 235 -15.29 24.92 17.32
C ASP A 235 -16.30 23.78 17.09
N ASP A 236 -16.76 23.22 18.20
CA ASP A 236 -17.73 22.14 18.30
C ASP A 236 -19.13 22.60 17.86
N ILE A 237 -19.77 21.88 16.92
CA ILE A 237 -21.20 22.03 16.64
C ILE A 237 -21.85 20.66 16.72
N ALA A 238 -22.51 20.42 17.85
CA ALA A 238 -23.50 19.39 18.04
C ALA A 238 -24.67 19.63 17.08
N VAL A 239 -24.89 18.69 16.16
CA VAL A 239 -26.06 18.66 15.28
C VAL A 239 -26.98 17.56 15.76
N ASP A 240 -27.98 17.98 16.51
CA ASP A 240 -29.18 17.24 16.87
C ASP A 240 -30.07 17.15 15.62
N THR A 241 -30.43 15.94 15.18
CA THR A 241 -31.35 15.73 14.04
C THR A 241 -32.27 14.55 14.35
N PRO A 242 -33.56 14.62 13.99
CA PRO A 242 -34.64 13.95 14.69
C PRO A 242 -34.93 12.53 14.20
N ASP A 243 -35.63 11.87 15.13
CA ASP A 243 -36.51 10.72 15.06
C ASP A 243 -37.34 10.54 13.76
N ASP A 244 -37.69 9.28 13.54
CA ASP A 244 -38.75 8.72 12.68
C ASP A 244 -38.57 8.73 11.15
N ASN A 245 -38.26 7.54 10.61
CA ASN A 245 -39.05 6.95 9.53
C ASN A 245 -38.83 5.42 9.45
N GLU A 246 -39.76 4.67 10.04
CA GLU A 246 -39.98 3.24 9.78
C GLU A 246 -40.39 3.06 8.31
N GLY A 247 -39.55 2.35 7.55
CA GLY A 247 -39.78 1.97 6.17
C GLY A 247 -39.35 0.52 5.98
N ASP A 248 -40.35 -0.34 6.16
CA ASP A 248 -40.45 -1.76 5.84
C ASP A 248 -40.06 -2.01 4.37
N ASP A 249 -39.08 -2.89 4.12
CA ASP A 249 -38.87 -3.58 2.84
C ASP A 249 -38.08 -4.87 3.11
N ASP A 250 -38.86 -5.90 3.39
CA ASP A 250 -38.52 -7.29 3.65
C ASP A 250 -38.68 -8.08 2.34
N ASP A 251 -37.65 -8.13 1.48
CA ASP A 251 -37.52 -9.16 0.41
C ASP A 251 -36.13 -9.18 -0.26
N SER A 252 -35.12 -9.81 0.35
CA SER A 252 -33.87 -10.27 -0.31
C SER A 252 -33.15 -11.31 0.56
N GLY A 253 -33.81 -12.44 0.83
CA GLY A 253 -33.29 -13.49 1.72
C GLY A 253 -32.69 -14.72 1.01
N ASP A 254 -32.53 -14.72 -0.31
CA ASP A 254 -32.11 -15.91 -1.07
C ASP A 254 -30.63 -15.89 -1.51
N ASP A 255 -30.00 -14.70 -1.52
CA ASP A 255 -28.66 -14.49 -2.07
C ASP A 255 -27.54 -14.80 -1.04
N ASP A 256 -27.83 -14.58 0.25
CA ASP A 256 -26.83 -14.68 1.33
C ASP A 256 -26.53 -16.14 1.71
N ALA A 257 -27.51 -17.04 1.58
CA ALA A 257 -27.34 -18.45 1.91
C ALA A 257 -26.44 -19.19 0.91
N GLU A 258 -26.43 -18.78 -0.38
CA GLU A 258 -25.59 -19.40 -1.41
C GLU A 258 -24.11 -18.93 -1.30
N LEU A 259 -23.88 -17.72 -0.78
CA LEU A 259 -22.54 -17.18 -0.54
C LEU A 259 -21.85 -17.83 0.67
N GLU A 260 -22.62 -18.25 1.68
CA GLU A 260 -22.10 -18.92 2.88
C GLU A 260 -21.64 -20.37 2.59
N GLU A 261 -22.32 -21.06 1.66
CA GLU A 261 -21.91 -22.39 1.18
C GLU A 261 -20.59 -22.36 0.38
N VAL A 262 -20.33 -21.26 -0.35
CA VAL A 262 -19.12 -21.08 -1.18
C VAL A 262 -17.93 -20.50 -0.39
N LEU A 263 -18.17 -19.65 0.61
CA LEU A 263 -17.11 -18.96 1.35
C LEU A 263 -16.66 -19.66 2.65
N GLY A 264 -17.37 -20.72 3.05
CA GLY A 264 -17.09 -21.48 4.26
C GLY A 264 -17.50 -20.71 5.53
N PRO A 265 -17.75 -21.43 6.63
CA PRO A 265 -18.40 -20.85 7.81
C PRO A 265 -17.56 -19.72 8.42
N SER A 266 -18.16 -18.54 8.48
CA SER A 266 -17.67 -17.42 9.27
C SER A 266 -17.63 -17.82 10.75
N LEU A 267 -16.45 -17.71 11.35
CA LEU A 267 -16.21 -17.45 12.78
C LEU A 267 -17.22 -18.05 13.77
N GLN A 268 -16.98 -19.29 14.22
CA GLN A 268 -17.44 -19.69 15.56
C GLN A 268 -16.57 -18.98 16.62
N PRO A 269 -17.15 -18.22 17.56
CA PRO A 269 -16.44 -17.83 18.78
C PRO A 269 -16.14 -19.08 19.61
N SER A 270 -14.88 -19.20 20.04
CA SER A 270 -14.39 -20.29 20.88
C SER A 270 -15.15 -20.34 22.22
N PRO A 271 -15.73 -21.48 22.64
CA PRO A 271 -16.39 -21.59 23.93
C PRO A 271 -15.34 -21.89 25.00
N GLY A 272 -15.07 -20.93 25.89
CA GLY A 272 -14.10 -21.12 26.95
C GLY A 272 -14.01 -19.97 27.94
N ALA A 273 -15.08 -19.72 28.69
CA ALA A 273 -15.01 -19.05 29.99
C ALA A 273 -16.31 -19.32 30.79
N ASP A 274 -16.13 -19.51 32.10
CA ASP A 274 -17.12 -19.75 33.16
C ASP A 274 -17.56 -21.22 33.29
N GLU A 275 -17.39 -21.94 34.41
CA GLU A 275 -17.57 -21.56 35.80
C GLU A 275 -16.69 -22.45 36.72
N SER A 276 -15.81 -21.84 37.52
CA SER A 276 -15.21 -22.49 38.69
C SER A 276 -15.98 -22.03 39.93
N ALA A 277 -17.06 -22.72 40.26
CA ALA A 277 -17.79 -22.51 41.52
C ALA A 277 -17.38 -23.57 42.55
N SER A 278 -16.66 -23.09 43.54
CA SER A 278 -16.34 -23.70 44.84
C SER A 278 -17.52 -24.48 45.46
N SER A 279 -17.26 -25.71 45.90
CA SER A 279 -18.09 -26.39 46.91
C SER A 279 -17.26 -27.35 47.77
N THR A 280 -16.89 -26.85 48.94
CA THR A 280 -16.90 -27.57 50.24
C THR A 280 -18.14 -27.00 50.96
N PRO A 281 -18.90 -27.70 51.84
CA PRO A 281 -18.46 -28.78 52.75
C PRO A 281 -19.46 -29.94 53.01
N HIS A 282 -18.96 -31.09 53.49
CA HIS A 282 -19.37 -31.71 54.77
C HIS A 282 -18.48 -32.89 55.13
#